data_AF-A0A4R5PC51-F1
#
_entry.id   AF-A0A4R5PC51-F1
#
_cell.length_a   1.000
_cell.length_b   1.000
_cell.length_c   1.000
_cell.angle_alpha   90.00
_cell.angle_beta   90.00
_cell.angle_gamma   90.00
#
_symmetry.space_group_name_H-M   'P 1'
#
loop_
_entity.id
_entity.type
_entity.pdbx_description
1 polymer ?
#
loop_
_entity_poly.entity_id
_entity_poly.type
_entity_poly.pdbx_seq_one_letter_code
_entity_poly.pdbx_strand_id
1 'polypeptide(L)'
;MILEPLSRIISILDQHQGVEVYVFGSALTREDPADLDILVIYQDREGLRRFLDHADRQSGALPIDVTAMTSGELAGSGFLVRSKAVKIRELRPM
;
A
#
# COMPACT_ATOMS: atom_id res chain seq x y z
N MET A 1 15.83 4.98 3.21
CA MET A 1 15.73 4.85 1.73
C MET A 1 14.48 4.03 1.36
N ILE A 2 13.39 4.70 1.00
CA ILE A 2 12.05 4.07 0.86
C ILE A 2 11.87 3.16 -0.37
N LEU A 3 12.77 3.23 -1.35
CA LEU A 3 12.63 2.54 -2.64
C LEU A 3 12.61 1.01 -2.52
N GLU A 4 13.33 0.44 -1.56
CA GLU A 4 13.37 -1.01 -1.36
C GLU A 4 12.03 -1.56 -0.82
N PRO A 5 11.47 -1.03 0.29
CA PRO A 5 10.11 -1.39 0.73
C PRO A 5 9.05 -1.25 -0.36
N LEU A 6 9.06 -0.14 -1.10
CA LEU A 6 8.10 0.08 -2.20
C LEU A 6 8.22 -1.00 -3.29
N SER A 7 9.44 -1.31 -3.72
CA SER A 7 9.69 -2.33 -4.75
C SER A 7 9.20 -3.71 -4.32
N ARG A 8 9.37 -4.07 -3.05
CA ARG A 8 8.87 -5.32 -2.49
C ARG A 8 7.34 -5.40 -2.53
N ILE A 9 6.65 -4.36 -2.05
CA ILE A 9 5.18 -4.32 -2.07
C ILE A 9 4.64 -4.37 -3.50
N ILE A 10 5.30 -3.71 -4.44
CA ILE A 10 4.94 -3.81 -5.86
C ILE A 10 5.12 -5.24 -6.38
N SER A 11 6.21 -5.92 -6.05
CA SER A 11 6.44 -7.32 -6.46
C SER A 11 5.40 -8.27 -5.87
N ILE A 12 4.99 -8.04 -4.62
CA ILE A 12 3.88 -8.78 -3.99
C ILE A 12 2.59 -8.48 -4.74
N LEU A 13 2.28 -7.21 -4.99
CA LEU A 13 1.06 -6.79 -5.69
C LEU A 13 0.92 -7.44 -7.08
N ASP A 14 2.02 -7.66 -7.80
CA ASP A 14 2.01 -8.32 -9.11
C ASP A 14 1.59 -9.81 -9.03
N GLN A 15 1.59 -10.42 -7.84
CA GLN A 15 1.16 -11.79 -7.58
C GLN A 15 -0.27 -11.90 -7.02
N HIS A 16 -0.92 -10.76 -6.72
CA HIS A 16 -2.25 -10.72 -6.09
C HIS A 16 -3.23 -9.96 -6.98
N GLN A 17 -4.22 -10.66 -7.53
CA GLN A 17 -5.33 -10.05 -8.26
C GLN A 17 -6.42 -9.56 -7.30
N GLY A 18 -7.18 -8.54 -7.72
CA GLY A 18 -8.30 -7.99 -6.94
C GLY A 18 -7.89 -7.11 -5.76
N VAL A 19 -6.60 -6.72 -5.70
CA VAL A 19 -6.06 -5.79 -4.73
C VAL A 19 -5.44 -4.59 -5.46
N GLU A 20 -5.69 -3.39 -4.98
CA GLU A 20 -4.95 -2.18 -5.36
C GLU A 20 -4.26 -1.58 -4.14
N VAL A 21 -3.08 -0.99 -4.34
CA VAL A 21 -2.31 -0.40 -3.25
C VAL A 21 -1.94 1.04 -3.60
N TYR A 22 -2.13 1.92 -2.62
CA TYR A 22 -1.73 3.32 -2.66
C TYR A 22 -0.80 3.60 -1.48
N VAL A 23 0.10 4.56 -1.66
CA VAL A 23 0.99 5.06 -0.62
C VAL A 23 0.55 6.45 -0.24
N PHE A 24 0.59 6.78 1.04
CA PHE A 24 0.28 8.12 1.54
C PHE A 24 1.21 8.51 2.69
N GLY A 25 0.91 9.63 3.35
CA GLY A 25 1.60 9.99 4.60
C GLY A 25 3.06 10.39 4.41
N SER A 26 3.89 10.04 5.40
CA SER A 26 5.26 10.53 5.48
C SER A 26 6.15 9.99 4.35
N ALA A 27 5.81 8.82 3.83
CA ALA A 27 6.43 8.16 2.69
C ALA A 27 6.46 9.00 1.40
N LEU A 28 5.52 9.93 1.23
CA LEU A 28 5.46 10.79 0.03
C LEU A 28 6.27 12.10 0.18
N THR A 29 6.68 12.46 1.40
CA THR A 29 7.23 13.79 1.70
C THR A 29 8.61 13.75 2.35
N ARG A 30 9.06 12.59 2.83
CA ARG A 30 10.33 12.39 3.52
C ARG A 30 11.18 11.34 2.81
N GLU A 31 12.48 11.55 2.75
CA GLU A 31 13.44 10.60 2.16
C GLU A 31 13.67 9.35 3.02
N ASP A 32 13.45 9.50 4.34
CA ASP A 32 13.58 8.44 5.34
C ASP A 32 12.38 8.45 6.29
N PRO A 33 11.23 7.90 5.87
CA PRO A 33 10.05 7.80 6.71
C PRO A 33 10.26 6.74 7.80
N ALA A 34 9.58 6.89 8.93
CA ALA A 34 9.65 5.92 10.03
C ALA A 34 8.86 4.64 9.74
N ASP A 35 7.87 4.75 8.86
CA ASP A 35 6.92 3.73 8.46
C ASP A 35 6.49 3.93 7.00
N LEU A 36 5.88 2.90 6.43
CA LEU A 36 5.26 2.97 5.11
C LEU A 36 3.73 2.88 5.27
N ASP A 37 3.06 4.03 5.21
CA ASP A 37 1.61 4.10 5.19
C ASP A 37 1.06 3.64 3.83
N ILE A 38 0.28 2.54 3.82
CA ILE A 38 -0.38 2.04 2.62
C ILE A 38 -1.89 1.93 2.79
N LEU A 39 -2.61 2.24 1.71
CA LEU A 39 -4.03 1.95 1.55
C LEU A 39 -4.16 0.74 0.63
N VAL A 40 -4.82 -0.31 1.11
CA VAL A 40 -5.13 -1.53 0.37
C VAL A 40 -6.62 -1.52 0.03
N ILE A 41 -6.93 -1.41 -1.27
CA ILE A 41 -8.29 -1.61 -1.77
C ILE A 41 -8.45 -3.08 -2.14
N TYR A 42 -9.46 -3.75 -1.59
CA TYR A 42 -9.70 -5.17 -1.84
C TYR A 42 -11.13 -5.45 -2.29
N GLN A 43 -11.29 -6.48 -3.12
CA GLN A 43 -12.61 -6.96 -3.55
C GLN A 43 -13.24 -7.92 -2.53
N ASP A 44 -12.43 -8.82 -1.97
CA ASP A 44 -12.86 -9.81 -1.00
C ASP A 44 -11.84 -9.97 0.14
N ARG A 45 -12.33 -10.43 1.30
CA ARG A 45 -11.52 -10.54 2.52
C ARG A 45 -10.43 -11.61 2.42
N GLU A 46 -10.61 -12.64 1.61
CA GLU A 46 -9.60 -13.69 1.44
C GLU A 46 -8.42 -13.15 0.64
N GLY A 47 -8.67 -12.39 -0.43
CA GLY A 47 -7.68 -11.65 -1.20
C GLY A 47 -6.86 -10.71 -0.32
N LEU A 48 -7.54 -9.89 0.50
CA LEU A 48 -6.87 -9.03 1.49
C LEU A 48 -5.97 -9.85 2.42
N ARG A 49 -6.50 -10.92 3.03
CA ARG A 49 -5.74 -11.75 3.97
C ARG A 49 -4.49 -12.34 3.31
N ARG A 50 -4.61 -12.92 2.11
CA ARG A 50 -3.48 -13.48 1.38
C ARG A 50 -2.42 -12.43 1.04
N PHE A 51 -2.84 -11.22 0.68
CA PHE A 51 -1.93 -10.11 0.41
C PHE A 51 -1.17 -9.71 1.68
N LEU A 52 -1.87 -9.51 2.81
CA LEU A 52 -1.27 -9.12 4.08
C LEU A 52 -0.34 -10.20 4.64
N ASP A 53 -0.74 -11.47 4.60
CA ASP A 53 0.10 -12.61 4.99
C ASP A 53 1.40 -12.66 4.15
N HIS A 54 1.33 -12.29 2.87
CA HIS A 54 2.51 -12.23 2.01
C HIS A 54 3.39 -11.01 2.32
N ALA A 55 2.77 -9.84 2.53
CA ALA A 55 3.47 -8.61 2.87
C ALA A 55 4.21 -8.73 4.22
N ASP A 56 3.57 -9.30 5.24
CA ASP A 56 4.15 -9.51 6.58
C ASP A 56 5.36 -10.46 6.56
N ARG A 57 5.30 -11.52 5.74
CA ARG A 57 6.45 -12.44 5.57
C ARG A 57 7.65 -11.81 4.86
N GLN A 58 7.43 -10.73 4.11
CA GLN A 58 8.47 -10.07 3.31
C GLN A 58 8.80 -8.66 3.79
N SER A 59 8.08 -8.14 4.80
CA SER A 59 8.34 -6.83 5.38
C SER A 59 9.75 -6.82 5.97
N GLY A 60 10.58 -5.91 5.46
CA GLY A 60 11.94 -5.70 5.95
C GLY A 60 11.96 -4.94 7.27
N ALA A 61 13.01 -4.13 7.47
CA ALA A 61 13.17 -3.36 8.71
C ALA A 61 12.21 -2.18 8.86
N LEU A 62 11.54 -1.74 7.78
CA LEU A 62 10.61 -0.61 7.82
C LEU A 62 9.19 -1.12 8.14
N PRO A 63 8.58 -0.68 9.26
CA PRO A 63 7.19 -1.00 9.58
C PRO A 63 6.24 -0.52 8.47
N ILE A 64 5.19 -1.30 8.22
CA ILE A 64 4.14 -0.96 7.25
C ILE A 64 2.85 -0.75 8.03
N ASP A 65 2.28 0.45 7.94
CA ASP A 65 0.94 0.73 8.48
C ASP A 65 -0.09 0.56 7.36
N VAL A 66 -1.13 -0.23 7.65
CA VAL A 66 -2.09 -0.69 6.65
C VAL A 66 -3.47 -0.18 6.97
N THR A 67 -3.99 0.69 6.10
CA THR A 67 -5.42 0.97 6.00
C THR A 67 -6.03 0.07 4.92
N ALA A 68 -7.08 -0.68 5.24
CA ALA A 68 -7.77 -1.53 4.26
C ALA A 68 -9.21 -1.08 4.05
N MET A 69 -9.64 -0.97 2.79
CA MET A 69 -11.00 -0.58 2.42
C MET A 69 -11.49 -1.38 1.21
N THR A 70 -12.79 -1.61 1.13
CA THR A 70 -13.45 -2.00 -0.12
C THR A 70 -13.59 -0.78 -1.03
N SER A 71 -13.83 -1.01 -2.33
CA SER A 71 -14.10 0.09 -3.27
C SER A 71 -15.31 0.95 -2.87
N GLY A 72 -16.33 0.34 -2.25
CA GLY A 72 -17.51 1.07 -1.76
C GLY A 72 -17.20 2.00 -0.59
N GLU A 73 -16.42 1.54 0.39
CA GLU A 73 -15.94 2.36 1.51
C GLU A 73 -15.04 3.49 1.03
N LEU A 74 -14.18 3.22 0.06
CA LEU A 74 -13.31 4.24 -0.52
C LEU A 74 -14.12 5.38 -1.16
N ALA A 75 -15.12 5.03 -1.98
CA ALA A 75 -15.97 6.01 -2.67
C ALA A 75 -16.73 6.92 -1.69
N GLY A 76 -17.21 6.36 -0.57
CA GLY A 76 -17.95 7.12 0.45
C GLY A 76 -17.07 7.90 1.42
N SER A 77 -15.79 7.52 1.58
CA SER A 77 -14.94 8.08 2.64
C SER A 77 -14.25 9.38 2.27
N GLY A 78 -14.04 9.68 0.99
CA GLY A 78 -13.20 10.80 0.54
C GLY A 78 -11.71 10.66 0.89
N PHE A 79 -11.24 9.44 1.22
CA PHE A 79 -9.89 9.19 1.71
C PHE A 79 -8.81 9.70 0.75
N LEU A 80 -8.84 9.29 -0.53
CA LEU A 80 -7.82 9.65 -1.53
C LEU A 80 -7.61 11.17 -1.63
N VAL A 81 -8.70 11.95 -1.55
CA VAL A 81 -8.65 13.42 -1.66
C VAL A 81 -7.95 14.05 -0.46
N ARG A 82 -8.19 13.52 0.75
CA ARG A 82 -7.63 14.03 2.01
C ARG A 82 -6.18 13.58 2.23
N SER A 83 -5.90 12.30 2.02
CA SER A 83 -4.58 11.72 2.28
C SER A 83 -3.58 11.98 1.15
N LYS A 84 -4.05 12.45 -0.01
CA LYS A 84 -3.22 12.61 -1.23
C LYS A 84 -2.55 11.29 -1.63
N ALA A 85 -3.23 10.17 -1.38
CA ALA A 85 -2.69 8.85 -1.66
C ALA A 85 -2.43 8.68 -3.16
N VAL A 86 -1.25 8.13 -3.49
CA VAL A 86 -0.79 7.90 -4.85
C VAL A 86 -0.72 6.39 -5.10
N LYS A 87 -1.12 5.92 -6.30
CA LYS A 87 -1.01 4.50 -6.63
C LYS A 87 0.45 4.07 -6.53
N ILE A 88 0.72 2.97 -5.83
CA ILE A 88 2.10 2.53 -5.60
C ILE A 88 2.84 2.23 -6.91
N ARG A 89 2.13 1.81 -7.95
CA ARG A 89 2.69 1.53 -9.28
C ARG A 89 3.19 2.78 -10.01
N GLU A 90 2.67 3.96 -9.66
CA GLU A 90 3.12 5.25 -10.22
C GLU A 90 4.42 5.74 -9.57
N LEU A 91 4.83 5.13 -8.45
CA LEU A 91 6.06 5.46 -7.73
C LEU A 91 7.27 4.61 -8.17
N ARG A 92 7.14 3.77 -9.20
CA ARG A 92 8.31 3.04 -9.75
C ARG A 92 9.32 4.07 -10.29
N PRO A 93 10.57 4.10 -9.78
CA PRO A 93 11.62 4.78 -10.51
C PRO A 93 11.79 4.06 -11.86
N MET A 94 11.87 4.85 -12.95
CA MET A 94 12.25 4.33 -14.27
C MET A 94 13.68 3.78 -14.24
#